data_AF-A0A9X3AWI8-F1
#
_entry.id   AF-A0A9X3AWI8-F1
#
_cell.length_a   1.000
_cell.length_b   1.000
_cell.length_c   1.000
_cell.angle_alpha   90.00
_cell.angle_beta   90.00
_cell.angle_gamma   90.00
#
_symmetry.space_group_name_H-M   'P 1'
#
loop_
_entity.id
_entity.type
_entity.pdbx_description
1 polymer ?
#
loop_
_entity_poly.entity_id
_entity_poly.type
_entity_poly.pdbx_seq_one_letter_code
_entity_poly.pdbx_strand_id
1 'polypeptide(L)'
;MFNDFKTTVLLCIVLIMSALLGITALGINSLNAANKTLSHDLLQSQVSVDALLSSNDNQAERINTLERDYRVMTELNARHRKQVVDLQATHESKITKANLIKDSTDEPTKDWANALLPADALQLLKPADCQSGDSNQNGLCVTAP
;
A
#
# COMPACT_ATOMS: atom_id res chain seq x y z
N MET A 1 48.52 -24.72 78.58
CA MET A 1 47.08 -25.07 78.45
C MET A 1 46.17 -23.86 78.24
N PHE A 2 46.35 -22.71 78.92
CA PHE A 2 45.51 -21.51 78.70
C PHE A 2 45.72 -20.80 77.35
N ASN A 3 46.93 -20.88 76.76
CA ASN A 3 47.21 -20.25 75.47
C ASN A 3 46.54 -20.99 74.30
N ASP A 4 46.49 -22.32 74.34
CA ASP A 4 45.89 -23.15 73.29
C ASP A 4 44.37 -23.01 73.22
N PHE A 5 43.72 -22.78 74.37
CA PHE A 5 42.28 -22.50 74.44
C PHE A 5 41.94 -21.13 73.85
N LYS A 6 42.76 -20.10 74.13
CA LYS A 6 42.55 -18.75 73.59
C LYS A 6 42.76 -18.70 72.08
N THR A 7 43.75 -19.43 71.55
CA THR A 7 44.01 -19.51 70.11
C THR A 7 42.95 -20.32 69.37
N THR A 8 42.46 -21.42 69.94
CA THR A 8 41.33 -22.19 69.34
C THR A 8 40.04 -21.40 69.32
N VAL A 9 39.68 -20.68 70.39
CA VAL A 9 38.49 -19.82 70.43
C VAL A 9 38.59 -18.69 69.39
N LEU A 10 39.75 -18.05 69.27
CA LEU A 10 39.95 -17.01 68.25
C LEU A 10 39.85 -17.56 66.82
N LEU A 11 40.39 -18.76 66.56
CA LEU A 11 40.24 -19.42 65.27
C LEU A 11 38.79 -19.74 64.92
N CYS A 12 38.00 -20.22 65.89
CA CYS A 12 36.56 -20.45 65.68
C CYS A 12 35.81 -19.16 65.35
N ILE A 13 36.11 -18.05 66.02
CA ILE A 13 35.48 -16.75 65.74
C ILE A 13 35.84 -16.26 64.33
N VAL A 14 37.09 -16.39 63.91
CA VAL A 14 37.54 -16.00 62.57
C VAL A 14 36.85 -16.84 61.50
N LEU A 15 36.68 -18.14 61.71
CA LEU A 15 35.98 -19.03 60.79
C LEU A 15 34.48 -18.70 60.67
N ILE A 16 33.83 -18.34 61.77
CA ILE A 16 32.41 -17.93 61.75
C ILE A 16 32.25 -16.60 61.01
N MET A 17 33.15 -15.63 61.25
CA MET A 17 33.11 -14.33 60.58
C MET A 17 33.41 -14.42 59.09
N SER A 18 34.34 -15.27 58.67
CA SER A 18 34.63 -15.49 57.25
C SER A 18 33.47 -16.18 56.53
N ALA A 19 32.81 -17.15 57.19
CA ALA A 19 31.60 -17.78 56.66
C ALA A 19 30.44 -16.77 56.49
N LEU A 20 30.23 -15.90 57.48
CA LEU A 20 29.22 -14.84 57.42
C LEU A 20 29.49 -13.84 56.28
N LEU A 21 30.75 -13.42 56.10
CA LEU A 21 31.14 -12.54 54.98
C LEU A 21 30.99 -13.22 53.62
N GLY A 22 31.25 -14.52 53.53
CA GLY A 22 31.03 -15.30 52.31
C GLY A 22 29.55 -15.37 51.92
N ILE A 23 28.67 -15.62 52.89
CA ILE A 23 27.22 -15.70 52.66
C ILE A 23 26.65 -14.33 52.24
N THR A 24 27.08 -13.24 52.88
CA THR A 24 26.62 -11.90 52.51
C THR A 24 27.11 -11.47 51.13
N ALA A 25 28.36 -11.77 50.78
CA ALA A 25 28.89 -11.50 49.44
C ALA A 25 28.14 -12.27 48.35
N LEU A 26 27.82 -13.55 48.58
CA LEU A 26 27.01 -14.35 47.66
C LEU A 26 25.58 -13.80 47.52
N GLY A 27 24.96 -13.38 48.63
CA GLY A 27 23.63 -12.75 48.62
C GLY A 27 23.60 -11.43 47.84
N ILE A 28 24.60 -10.56 48.03
CA ILE A 28 24.71 -9.28 47.31
C ILE A 28 24.95 -9.50 45.81
N ASN A 29 25.80 -10.47 45.45
CA ASN A 29 26.03 -10.82 44.04
C ASN A 29 24.77 -11.40 43.38
N SER A 30 24.02 -12.23 44.10
CA SER A 30 22.71 -12.74 43.66
C SER A 30 21.70 -11.61 43.44
N LEU A 31 21.60 -10.67 44.38
CA LEU A 31 20.71 -9.51 44.25
C LEU A 31 21.11 -8.62 43.06
N ASN A 32 22.40 -8.36 42.87
CA ASN A 32 22.88 -7.58 41.74
C ASN A 32 22.66 -8.29 40.40
N ALA A 33 22.80 -9.62 40.35
CA ALA A 33 22.47 -10.40 39.17
C ALA A 33 20.98 -10.32 38.85
N ALA A 34 20.11 -10.53 39.84
CA ALA A 34 18.66 -10.42 39.68
C ALA A 34 18.23 -9.02 39.23
N ASN A 35 18.83 -7.96 39.78
CA ASN A 35 18.53 -6.58 39.40
C ASN A 35 18.99 -6.25 37.96
N LYS A 36 20.14 -6.79 37.54
CA LYS A 36 20.62 -6.66 36.16
C LYS A 36 19.71 -7.40 35.18
N THR A 37 19.27 -8.62 35.53
CA THR A 37 18.31 -9.37 34.72
C THR A 37 16.98 -8.63 34.60
N LEU A 38 16.44 -8.12 35.72
CA LEU A 38 15.19 -7.35 35.72
C LEU A 38 15.30 -6.07 34.89
N SER A 39 16.43 -5.37 34.99
CA SER A 39 16.69 -4.15 34.20
C SER A 39 16.82 -4.46 32.70
N HIS A 40 17.44 -5.59 32.35
CA HIS A 40 17.52 -6.05 30.97
C HIS A 40 16.13 -6.43 30.42
N ASP A 41 15.33 -7.15 31.19
CA ASP A 41 13.97 -7.55 30.78
C ASP A 41 13.07 -6.32 30.59
N LEU A 42 13.20 -5.30 31.45
CA LEU A 42 12.47 -4.03 31.29
C LEU A 42 12.90 -3.26 30.04
N LEU A 43 14.21 -3.16 29.76
CA LEU A 43 14.70 -2.51 28.55
C LEU A 43 14.24 -3.26 27.28
N GLN A 44 14.29 -4.59 27.29
CA GLN A 44 13.80 -5.40 26.18
C GLN A 44 12.28 -5.26 25.99
N SER A 45 11.53 -5.21 27.09
CA SER A 45 10.09 -4.95 27.05
C SER A 45 9.78 -3.55 26.50
N GLN A 46 10.52 -2.51 26.88
CA GLN A 46 10.34 -1.16 26.35
C GLN A 46 10.61 -1.10 24.85
N VAL A 47 11.73 -1.67 24.40
CA VAL A 47 12.06 -1.75 22.96
C VAL A 47 10.96 -2.49 22.19
N SER A 48 10.37 -3.54 22.76
CA SER A 48 9.27 -4.27 22.12
C SER A 48 7.97 -3.45 22.03
N VAL A 49 7.67 -2.63 23.03
CA VAL A 49 6.50 -1.74 23.04
C VAL A 49 6.67 -0.59 22.04
N ASP A 50 7.84 0.03 21.99
CA ASP A 50 8.14 1.10 21.03
C ASP A 50 8.10 0.58 19.59
N ALA A 51 8.58 -0.65 19.34
CA ALA A 51 8.48 -1.30 18.05
C ALA A 51 7.01 -1.59 17.65
N LEU A 52 6.18 -2.02 18.61
CA LEU A 52 4.74 -2.25 18.38
C LEU A 52 3.98 -0.94 18.12
N LEU A 53 4.28 0.13 18.85
CA LEU A 53 3.72 1.48 18.62
C LEU A 53 4.09 2.00 17.23
N SER A 54 5.38 1.93 16.86
CA SER A 54 5.83 2.32 15.52
C SER A 54 5.19 1.49 14.40
N SER A 55 4.98 0.19 14.63
CA SER A 55 4.26 -0.68 13.70
C SER A 55 2.78 -0.27 13.56
N ASN A 56 2.13 0.09 14.66
CA ASN A 56 0.74 0.55 14.66
C ASN A 56 0.58 1.89 13.92
N ASP A 57 1.46 2.86 14.17
CA ASP A 57 1.46 4.16 13.49
C ASP A 57 1.63 4.00 11.98
N ASN A 58 2.57 3.15 11.55
CA ASN A 58 2.76 2.82 10.14
C ASN A 58 1.53 2.13 9.53
N GLN A 59 0.84 1.26 10.28
CA GLN A 59 -0.41 0.67 9.81
C GLN A 59 -1.53 1.71 9.69
N ALA A 60 -1.66 2.64 10.63
CA ALA A 60 -2.65 3.72 10.58
C ALA A 60 -2.40 4.65 9.38
N GLU A 61 -1.13 4.98 9.10
CA GLU A 61 -0.77 5.75 7.91
C GLU A 61 -1.14 5.01 6.62
N ARG A 62 -0.81 3.71 6.52
CA ARG A 62 -1.18 2.88 5.38
C ARG A 62 -2.69 2.74 5.18
N ILE A 63 -3.47 2.68 6.25
CA ILE A 63 -4.94 2.65 6.16
C ILE A 63 -5.46 3.98 5.62
N ASN A 64 -4.95 5.11 6.10
CA ASN A 64 -5.36 6.44 5.64
C ASN A 64 -5.00 6.67 4.16
N THR A 65 -3.83 6.21 3.69
CA THR A 65 -3.48 6.29 2.28
C THR A 65 -4.39 5.42 1.43
N LEU A 66 -4.67 4.19 1.87
CA LEU A 66 -5.55 3.27 1.15
C LEU A 66 -7.00 3.80 1.08
N GLU A 67 -7.50 4.45 2.13
CA GLU A 67 -8.81 5.08 2.13
C GLU A 67 -8.87 6.25 1.13
N ARG A 68 -7.83 7.10 1.10
CA ARG A 68 -7.73 8.20 0.13
C ARG A 68 -7.71 7.67 -1.30
N ASP A 69 -6.88 6.67 -1.57
CA ASP A 69 -6.77 6.05 -2.89
C ASP A 69 -8.09 5.41 -3.32
N TYR A 70 -8.78 4.73 -2.39
CA TYR A 70 -10.09 4.16 -2.66
C TYR A 70 -11.13 5.24 -3.03
N ARG A 71 -11.15 6.37 -2.31
CA ARG A 71 -12.05 7.50 -2.62
C ARG A 71 -11.78 8.08 -4.01
N VAL A 72 -10.51 8.33 -4.34
CA VAL A 72 -10.10 8.83 -5.66
C VAL A 72 -10.53 7.85 -6.76
N MET A 73 -10.28 6.55 -6.56
CA MET A 73 -10.58 5.55 -7.57
C MET A 73 -12.09 5.34 -7.75
N THR A 74 -12.87 5.48 -6.69
CA THR A 74 -14.34 5.42 -6.75
C THR A 74 -14.89 6.63 -7.52
N GLU A 75 -14.37 7.83 -7.27
CA GLU A 75 -14.77 9.04 -7.99
C GLU A 75 -14.40 8.95 -9.47
N LEU A 76 -13.19 8.46 -9.78
CA LEU A 76 -12.73 8.26 -11.15
C LEU A 76 -13.63 7.28 -11.90
N ASN A 77 -13.97 6.14 -11.29
CA ASN A 77 -14.89 5.16 -11.87
C ASN A 77 -16.28 5.74 -12.10
N ALA A 78 -16.80 6.56 -11.18
CA ALA A 78 -18.08 7.23 -11.36
C ALA A 78 -18.07 8.22 -12.54
N ARG A 79 -17.00 9.02 -12.66
CA ARG A 79 -16.81 9.93 -13.79
C ARG A 79 -16.68 9.18 -15.12
N HIS A 80 -15.89 8.11 -15.15
CA HIS A 80 -15.72 7.29 -16.35
C HIS A 80 -17.05 6.66 -16.79
N ARG A 81 -17.81 6.08 -15.86
CA ARG A 81 -19.14 5.52 -16.18
C ARG A 81 -20.08 6.58 -16.74
N LYS A 82 -20.06 7.80 -16.19
CA LYS A 82 -20.85 8.92 -16.72
C LYS A 82 -20.44 9.28 -18.15
N GLN A 83 -19.14 9.35 -18.43
CA GLN A 83 -18.63 9.64 -19.76
C GLN A 83 -19.04 8.57 -20.78
N VAL A 84 -18.98 7.28 -20.41
CA VAL A 84 -19.42 6.18 -21.29
C VAL A 84 -20.90 6.31 -21.63
N VAL A 85 -21.75 6.61 -20.64
CA VAL A 85 -23.20 6.80 -20.86
C VAL A 85 -23.46 8.00 -21.77
N ASP A 86 -22.76 9.12 -21.57
CA ASP A 86 -22.91 10.32 -22.39
C ASP A 86 -22.43 10.11 -23.83
N LEU A 87 -21.32 9.39 -24.01
CA LEU A 87 -20.79 9.01 -25.30
C LEU A 87 -21.77 8.09 -26.04
N GLN A 88 -22.34 7.11 -25.35
CA GLN A 88 -23.35 6.21 -25.91
C GLN A 88 -24.61 6.97 -26.33
N ALA A 89 -25.13 7.86 -25.48
CA ALA A 89 -26.29 8.69 -25.81
C ALA A 89 -26.00 9.61 -27.02
N THR A 90 -24.81 10.19 -27.09
CA THR A 90 -24.37 11.00 -28.23
C THR A 90 -24.29 10.16 -29.50
N HIS A 91 -23.76 8.95 -29.41
CA HIS A 91 -23.66 8.02 -30.53
C HIS A 91 -25.04 7.59 -31.06
N GLU A 92 -25.94 7.18 -30.17
CA GLU A 92 -27.33 6.84 -30.50
C GLU A 92 -28.08 8.01 -31.14
N SER A 93 -27.87 9.23 -30.63
CA SER A 93 -28.42 10.46 -31.20
C SER A 93 -27.90 10.72 -32.63
N LYS A 94 -26.60 10.53 -32.87
CA LYS A 94 -26.00 10.67 -34.21
C LYS A 94 -26.54 9.63 -35.18
N ILE A 95 -26.66 8.37 -34.78
CA ILE A 95 -27.26 7.31 -35.60
C ILE A 95 -28.71 7.66 -35.94
N THR A 96 -29.49 8.08 -34.95
CA THR A 96 -30.89 8.47 -35.16
C THR A 96 -31.00 9.60 -36.18
N LYS A 97 -30.17 10.65 -36.06
CA LYS A 97 -30.14 11.74 -37.04
C LYS A 97 -29.69 11.27 -38.42
N ALA A 98 -28.69 10.39 -38.51
CA ALA A 98 -28.26 9.84 -39.79
C ALA A 98 -29.37 9.04 -40.47
N ASN A 99 -30.14 8.26 -39.71
CA ASN A 99 -31.28 7.52 -40.23
C ASN A 99 -32.40 8.46 -40.70
N LEU A 100 -32.69 9.54 -39.96
CA LEU A 100 -33.66 10.55 -40.42
C LEU A 100 -33.25 11.20 -41.75
N ILE A 101 -31.95 11.42 -41.99
CA ILE A 101 -31.45 11.96 -43.26
C ILE A 101 -31.60 10.92 -44.38
N LYS A 102 -31.31 9.65 -44.07
CA LYS A 102 -31.48 8.52 -45.02
C LYS A 102 -32.94 8.28 -45.40
N ASP A 103 -33.86 8.59 -44.50
CA ASP A 103 -35.32 8.44 -44.69
C ASP A 103 -35.99 9.79 -45.04
N SER A 104 -35.22 10.81 -45.44
CA SER A 104 -35.72 12.12 -45.82
C SER A 104 -36.73 12.03 -46.97
N THR A 105 -37.75 12.90 -46.96
CA THR A 105 -38.73 13.04 -48.05
C THR A 105 -38.19 13.81 -49.25
N ASP A 106 -37.04 14.45 -49.11
CA ASP A 106 -36.34 15.14 -50.20
C ASP A 106 -35.43 14.13 -50.94
N GLU A 107 -35.82 13.73 -52.15
CA GLU A 107 -35.09 12.70 -52.91
C GLU A 107 -33.62 13.04 -53.18
N PRO A 108 -33.21 14.29 -53.51
CA PRO A 108 -31.80 14.62 -53.63
C PRO A 108 -31.01 14.36 -52.34
N THR A 109 -31.56 14.73 -51.18
CA THR A 109 -30.93 14.49 -49.88
C THR A 109 -30.85 13.00 -49.55
N LYS A 110 -31.92 12.25 -49.83
CA LYS A 110 -31.98 10.81 -49.63
C LYS A 110 -31.01 10.05 -50.54
N ASP A 111 -30.95 10.41 -51.82
CA ASP A 111 -30.03 9.81 -52.79
C ASP A 111 -28.58 10.08 -52.42
N TRP A 112 -28.26 11.31 -52.00
CA TRP A 112 -26.94 11.65 -51.49
C TRP A 112 -26.57 10.86 -50.22
N ALA A 113 -27.50 10.74 -49.27
CA ALA A 113 -27.25 10.06 -47.99
C ALA A 113 -27.12 8.53 -48.13
N ASN A 114 -27.76 7.96 -49.16
CA ASN A 114 -27.68 6.54 -49.48
C ASN A 114 -26.64 6.21 -50.57
N ALA A 115 -26.05 7.22 -51.20
CA ALA A 115 -24.96 7.03 -52.14
C ALA A 115 -23.76 6.38 -51.44
N LEU A 116 -23.12 5.43 -52.13
CA LEU A 116 -21.88 4.83 -51.67
C LEU A 116 -20.82 5.92 -51.47
N LEU A 117 -20.22 5.95 -50.28
CA LEU A 117 -19.08 6.83 -50.01
C LEU A 117 -17.99 6.59 -51.06
N PRO A 118 -17.50 7.65 -51.73
CA PRO A 118 -16.39 7.52 -52.67
C PRO A 118 -15.19 6.87 -51.99
N ALA A 119 -14.42 6.08 -52.74
CA ALA A 119 -13.23 5.39 -52.21
C ALA A 119 -12.24 6.37 -51.55
N ASP A 120 -12.17 7.61 -52.02
CA ASP A 120 -11.32 8.66 -51.47
C ASP A 120 -11.81 9.15 -50.09
N ALA A 121 -13.12 9.20 -49.86
CA ALA A 121 -13.68 9.51 -48.54
C ALA A 121 -13.37 8.40 -47.53
N LEU A 122 -13.38 7.13 -47.96
CA LEU A 122 -12.94 6.01 -47.14
C LEU A 122 -11.44 6.09 -46.81
N GLN A 123 -10.61 6.59 -47.73
CA GLN A 123 -9.19 6.82 -47.45
C GLN A 123 -8.94 7.96 -46.44
N LEU A 124 -9.82 8.97 -46.38
CA LEU A 124 -9.74 10.05 -45.38
C LEU A 124 -10.24 9.62 -43.99
N LEU A 125 -11.11 8.61 -43.91
CA LEU A 125 -11.55 8.02 -42.63
C LEU A 125 -10.47 7.13 -41.99
N LYS A 126 -9.63 6.46 -42.79
CA LYS A 126 -8.53 5.62 -42.30
C LYS A 126 -7.56 6.31 -41.33
N PRO A 127 -7.02 7.52 -41.60
CA PRO A 127 -6.09 8.17 -40.67
C PRO A 127 -6.75 8.66 -39.38
N ALA A 128 -8.08 8.82 -39.33
CA ALA A 128 -8.79 9.19 -38.10
C ALA A 128 -8.83 8.02 -37.09
N ASP A 129 -8.97 6.78 -37.57
CA ASP A 129 -8.86 5.57 -36.73
C ASP A 129 -7.45 5.40 -36.16
N CYS A 130 -6.42 5.87 -36.85
CA CYS A 130 -5.02 5.74 -36.42
C CYS A 130 -4.57 6.80 -35.39
N GLN A 131 -5.34 7.87 -35.16
CA GLN A 131 -5.05 8.91 -34.14
C GLN A 131 -5.76 8.67 -32.81
N SER A 132 -6.84 7.87 -32.81
CA SER A 132 -7.40 7.30 -31.61
C SER A 132 -6.41 6.25 -31.09
N GLY A 133 -5.81 6.46 -29.92
CA GLY A 133 -4.71 5.63 -29.37
C GLY A 133 -5.09 4.18 -29.02
N ASP A 134 -6.09 3.59 -29.66
CA ASP A 134 -6.46 2.19 -29.56
C ASP A 134 -5.63 1.37 -30.58
N SER A 135 -4.43 0.98 -30.17
CA SER A 135 -3.48 0.18 -30.96
C SER A 135 -3.89 -1.28 -31.15
N ASN A 136 -5.18 -1.56 -31.39
CA ASN A 136 -5.63 -2.92 -31.63
C ASN A 136 -6.77 -2.96 -32.65
N GLN A 137 -6.42 -3.10 -33.93
CA GLN A 137 -6.52 -4.40 -34.62
C GLN A 137 -6.22 -4.21 -36.11
N ASN A 138 -5.16 -4.88 -36.57
CA ASN A 138 -4.93 -5.33 -37.95
C ASN A 138 -5.52 -4.45 -39.07
N GLY A 139 -4.81 -3.37 -39.40
CA GLY A 139 -5.09 -2.57 -40.58
C GLY A 139 -3.99 -1.59 -40.98
N LEU A 140 -2.71 -1.94 -40.75
CA LEU A 140 -1.51 -1.21 -41.18
C LEU A 140 -1.53 0.31 -40.93
N CYS A 141 -1.18 0.70 -39.70
CA CYS A 141 -0.63 2.03 -39.42
C CYS A 141 0.83 2.09 -39.89
N VAL A 142 1.06 2.38 -41.17
CA VAL A 142 2.38 2.76 -41.70
C VAL A 142 2.06 3.91 -42.66
N THR A 143 2.51 5.14 -42.42
CA THR A 143 3.88 5.56 -42.73
C THR A 143 4.34 6.71 -41.84
N ALA A 144 5.50 6.53 -41.21
CA ALA A 144 6.44 7.63 -40.98
C ALA A 144 7.72 7.28 -41.78
N PRO A 145 8.46 8.29 -42.29
CA PRO A 145 9.35 8.20 -43.45
C PRO A 145 10.49 7.19 -43.36
#